data_AF-A0AA88GJY9-F1
#
_entry.id   AF-A0AA88GJY9-F1
#
_cell.length_a   1.000
_cell.length_b   1.000
_cell.length_c   1.000
_cell.angle_alpha   90.00
_cell.angle_beta   90.00
_cell.angle_gamma   90.00
#
_symmetry.space_group_name_H-M   'P 1'
#
loop_
_entity.id
_entity.type
_entity.pdbx_description
1 polymer ?
#
loop_
_entity_poly.entity_id
_entity_poly.type
_entity_poly.pdbx_seq_one_letter_code
_entity_poly.pdbx_strand_id
1 'polypeptide(L)'
;MNAHAEYHSSSSSGYSKKIRYYFPPFQLSTFQKLLHSTNVLRLPLISSTCNSVHASFFRMIPYFSIFLPSLLLLLPLHFSNDLFVYAQPFTCFGLLPSDPGVCNFQGTCLSQDTCQCFPSYGGLDCSQPMCNGIRADELGLVCSGRGACMAPETCLCVDPNKYGGQFCEQVKCFGIFSGNSTVCSSHGSCVGSDLCQCREGYSGVKCEIPKCFGIEGNNPLACSGRGKCVEMDCVLVIQDFMDLSVKECHASVKFHTLK
;
A
#
# COMPACT_ATOMS: atom_id res chain seq x y z
N MET A 1 37.33 -5.73 -13.30
CA MET A 1 38.62 -6.33 -13.71
C MET A 1 38.26 -7.62 -14.44
N ASN A 2 37.99 -7.63 -15.75
CA ASN A 2 38.76 -7.16 -16.93
C ASN A 2 39.79 -8.19 -17.40
N ALA A 3 39.41 -8.97 -18.41
CA ALA A 3 40.15 -9.28 -19.66
C ALA A 3 39.10 -9.93 -20.61
N HIS A 4 38.97 -9.72 -21.93
CA HIS A 4 39.89 -9.39 -23.04
C HIS A 4 40.99 -10.45 -23.27
N ALA A 5 41.46 -10.75 -24.49
CA ALA A 5 41.16 -10.21 -25.84
C ALA A 5 40.93 -11.39 -26.83
N GLU A 6 40.11 -11.29 -27.89
CA GLU A 6 40.39 -10.77 -29.25
C GLU A 6 41.69 -11.27 -29.92
N TYR A 7 41.61 -11.88 -31.13
CA TYR A 7 42.05 -11.23 -32.39
C TYR A 7 41.80 -12.08 -33.68
N HIS A 8 41.12 -11.50 -34.69
CA HIS A 8 41.27 -11.71 -36.16
C HIS A 8 40.97 -13.12 -36.79
N SER A 9 40.72 -13.31 -38.11
CA SER A 9 40.80 -12.43 -39.31
C SER A 9 39.74 -12.73 -40.43
N SER A 10 39.72 -11.88 -41.48
CA SER A 10 39.42 -12.16 -42.92
C SER A 10 38.02 -12.58 -43.43
N SER A 11 37.27 -11.59 -43.98
CA SER A 11 36.59 -11.56 -45.31
C SER A 11 36.02 -12.87 -45.95
N SER A 12 34.73 -12.99 -46.32
CA SER A 12 34.08 -12.21 -47.41
C SER A 12 32.63 -12.70 -47.73
N SER A 13 31.82 -11.82 -48.34
CA SER A 13 30.59 -12.05 -49.14
C SER A 13 29.43 -12.97 -48.67
N GLY A 14 28.21 -12.41 -48.61
CA GLY A 14 26.97 -13.13 -48.95
C GLY A 14 25.97 -13.45 -47.81
N TYR A 15 24.68 -13.33 -48.13
CA TYR A 15 23.50 -13.84 -47.39
C TYR A 15 23.33 -13.44 -45.91
N SER A 16 22.69 -12.28 -45.67
CA SER A 16 22.08 -11.98 -44.37
C SER A 16 20.81 -12.82 -44.15
N LYS A 17 20.79 -13.66 -43.10
CA LYS A 17 19.63 -14.49 -42.73
C LYS A 17 18.69 -13.74 -41.77
N LYS A 18 17.40 -13.72 -42.11
CA LYS A 18 16.34 -13.24 -41.20
C LYS A 18 16.21 -14.14 -39.97
N ILE A 19 16.11 -13.53 -38.79
CA ILE A 19 15.53 -14.13 -37.58
C ILE A 19 14.25 -13.37 -37.25
N ARG A 20 13.24 -14.05 -36.69
CA ARG A 20 11.86 -13.57 -36.52
C ARG A 20 11.53 -13.47 -35.04
N TYR A 21 11.07 -12.30 -34.60
CA TYR A 21 10.37 -12.12 -33.32
C TYR A 21 8.87 -11.99 -33.56
N TYR A 22 8.05 -12.43 -32.59
CA TYR A 22 6.59 -12.40 -32.64
C TYR A 22 6.04 -11.38 -31.64
N PHE A 23 5.02 -10.63 -32.07
CA PHE A 23 4.16 -9.79 -31.23
C PHE A 23 2.68 -10.20 -31.46
N PRO A 24 1.84 -10.27 -30.41
CA PRO A 24 0.39 -10.44 -30.56
C PRO A 24 -0.30 -9.09 -30.90
N PRO A 25 -1.22 -9.02 -31.88
CA PRO A 25 -1.90 -7.79 -32.28
C PRO A 25 -3.25 -7.58 -31.58
N PHE A 26 -3.75 -6.34 -31.63
CA PHE A 26 -5.12 -5.97 -31.25
C PHE A 26 -6.08 -5.96 -32.47
N GLN A 27 -7.39 -6.01 -32.18
CA GLN A 27 -8.56 -5.90 -33.07
C GLN A 27 -8.38 -5.07 -34.36
N LEU A 28 -8.89 -5.54 -35.53
CA LEU A 28 -10.28 -5.28 -35.95
C LEU A 28 -10.66 -5.96 -37.30
N SER A 29 -11.96 -5.86 -37.63
CA SER A 29 -12.62 -6.09 -38.94
C SER A 29 -12.93 -7.52 -39.37
N THR A 30 -14.14 -7.73 -39.90
CA THR A 30 -14.62 -9.01 -40.46
C THR A 30 -15.36 -8.74 -41.78
N PHE A 31 -14.91 -9.40 -42.82
CA PHE A 31 -15.45 -9.47 -44.18
C PHE A 31 -15.02 -10.88 -44.67
N GLN A 32 -15.75 -11.64 -45.51
CA GLN A 32 -16.69 -11.34 -46.57
C GLN A 32 -17.39 -12.66 -47.02
N LYS A 33 -18.22 -12.59 -48.09
CA LYS A 33 -18.65 -13.67 -49.02
C LYS A 33 -20.01 -14.34 -48.70
N LEU A 34 -20.90 -14.60 -49.67
CA LEU A 34 -20.81 -14.42 -51.15
C LEU A 34 -22.20 -14.13 -51.81
N LEU A 35 -22.14 -13.70 -53.08
CA LEU A 35 -23.20 -13.29 -54.04
C LEU A 35 -24.42 -14.24 -54.10
N HIS A 36 -25.66 -13.79 -54.40
CA HIS A 36 -26.18 -13.31 -55.72
C HIS A 36 -27.67 -12.85 -55.59
N SER A 37 -28.42 -12.23 -56.54
CA SER A 37 -28.21 -11.68 -57.92
C SER A 37 -29.41 -10.78 -58.37
N THR A 38 -29.20 -9.91 -59.38
CA THR A 38 -30.16 -9.39 -60.41
C THR A 38 -31.50 -8.68 -60.08
N ASN A 39 -31.64 -7.47 -60.66
CA ASN A 39 -32.83 -6.91 -61.36
C ASN A 39 -34.07 -6.41 -60.54
N VAL A 40 -34.82 -5.35 -60.92
CA VAL A 40 -34.66 -4.25 -61.93
C VAL A 40 -35.69 -3.10 -61.67
N LEU A 41 -35.30 -1.81 -61.81
CA LEU A 41 -36.13 -0.56 -61.97
C LEU A 41 -37.27 -0.26 -60.92
N ARG A 42 -37.76 0.97 -60.67
CA ARG A 42 -37.38 2.36 -61.10
C ARG A 42 -37.72 3.42 -60.02
N LEU A 43 -36.96 4.52 -60.07
CA LEU A 43 -37.06 5.84 -59.40
C LEU A 43 -38.36 6.65 -59.66
N PRO A 44 -38.60 7.85 -59.05
CA PRO A 44 -37.90 8.58 -57.95
C PRO A 44 -38.92 9.05 -56.83
N LEU A 45 -39.00 10.23 -56.16
CA LEU A 45 -38.27 11.54 -56.04
C LEU A 45 -38.73 12.29 -54.74
N ILE A 46 -38.00 13.34 -54.29
CA ILE A 46 -38.41 14.46 -53.37
C ILE A 46 -38.70 14.09 -51.87
N SER A 47 -38.61 14.98 -50.86
CA SER A 47 -37.43 15.66 -50.27
C SER A 47 -37.75 16.27 -48.87
N SER A 48 -36.72 16.77 -48.17
CA SER A 48 -36.72 17.95 -47.25
C SER A 48 -37.62 18.04 -45.99
N THR A 49 -36.96 17.86 -44.82
CA THR A 49 -36.91 18.78 -43.64
C THR A 49 -38.13 19.19 -42.78
N CYS A 50 -38.03 18.80 -41.49
CA CYS A 50 -38.06 19.68 -40.27
C CYS A 50 -39.36 20.31 -39.69
N ASN A 51 -39.69 19.87 -38.46
CA ASN A 51 -40.30 20.56 -37.30
C ASN A 51 -41.75 21.13 -37.28
N SER A 52 -42.38 20.85 -36.11
CA SER A 52 -43.29 21.70 -35.30
C SER A 52 -44.82 21.66 -35.46
N VAL A 53 -45.45 22.06 -34.34
CA VAL A 53 -46.86 22.45 -34.04
C VAL A 53 -48.02 21.45 -34.17
N HIS A 54 -48.43 20.91 -33.01
CA HIS A 54 -49.71 21.19 -32.34
C HIS A 54 -50.99 21.29 -33.22
N ALA A 55 -51.91 20.34 -33.04
CA ALA A 55 -53.28 20.38 -33.58
C ALA A 55 -54.32 20.55 -32.45
N SER A 56 -55.35 21.37 -32.69
CA SER A 56 -56.46 21.65 -31.75
C SER A 56 -57.72 20.85 -32.09
N PHE A 57 -58.69 20.80 -31.18
CA PHE A 57 -60.10 21.24 -31.36
C PHE A 57 -61.07 20.58 -30.37
N PHE A 58 -61.88 21.38 -29.67
CA PHE A 58 -63.33 21.42 -29.91
C PHE A 58 -63.90 22.78 -29.42
N ARG A 59 -65.15 23.09 -29.76
CA ARG A 59 -65.74 24.45 -29.69
C ARG A 59 -66.87 24.57 -28.67
N MET A 60 -67.03 25.75 -28.04
CA MET A 60 -68.08 26.71 -28.43
C MET A 60 -68.06 28.03 -27.61
N ILE A 61 -68.54 29.09 -28.26
CA ILE A 61 -68.74 30.49 -27.80
C ILE A 61 -70.11 30.86 -28.39
N PRO A 62 -71.10 31.43 -27.66
CA PRO A 62 -71.25 32.90 -27.64
C PRO A 62 -71.97 33.57 -26.43
N TYR A 63 -71.98 34.91 -26.50
CA TYR A 63 -72.83 35.92 -25.81
C TYR A 63 -72.34 36.66 -24.55
N PHE A 64 -71.80 37.85 -24.84
CA PHE A 64 -72.11 39.17 -24.26
C PHE A 64 -71.54 39.62 -22.91
N SER A 65 -71.06 40.86 -22.93
CA SER A 65 -70.48 41.60 -21.81
C SER A 65 -71.50 42.56 -21.21
N ILE A 66 -71.65 42.60 -19.88
CA ILE A 66 -72.24 43.73 -19.15
C ILE A 66 -71.35 44.02 -17.93
N PHE A 67 -71.11 45.31 -17.67
CA PHE A 67 -70.36 45.79 -16.51
C PHE A 67 -71.14 45.61 -15.21
N LEU A 68 -70.46 45.21 -14.12
CA LEU A 68 -70.65 45.80 -12.79
C LEU A 68 -69.48 45.40 -11.85
N PRO A 69 -68.64 46.35 -11.39
CA PRO A 69 -67.71 46.10 -10.30
C PRO A 69 -68.42 46.19 -8.94
N SER A 70 -67.70 45.82 -7.87
CA SER A 70 -68.08 46.00 -6.45
C SER A 70 -68.98 44.92 -5.81
N LEU A 71 -68.42 43.72 -5.61
CA LEU A 71 -68.61 43.04 -4.31
C LEU A 71 -67.35 42.26 -3.91
N LEU A 72 -66.48 42.93 -3.16
CA LEU A 72 -65.27 42.32 -2.61
C LEU A 72 -65.65 41.54 -1.35
N LEU A 73 -66.07 40.29 -1.54
CA LEU A 73 -66.36 39.35 -0.46
C LEU A 73 -65.06 38.99 0.26
N LEU A 74 -64.73 39.79 1.28
CA LEU A 74 -63.71 39.50 2.27
C LEU A 74 -64.16 38.34 3.16
N LEU A 75 -64.13 37.12 2.61
CA LEU A 75 -63.92 35.94 3.44
C LEU A 75 -62.56 36.14 4.15
N PRO A 76 -62.50 36.12 5.48
CA PRO A 76 -61.22 36.21 6.17
C PRO A 76 -60.43 34.94 5.83
N LEU A 77 -59.40 35.09 4.99
CA LEU A 77 -58.36 34.09 4.91
C LEU A 77 -57.76 33.97 6.30
N HIS A 78 -58.01 32.83 6.95
CA HIS A 78 -57.25 32.42 8.12
C HIS A 78 -55.79 32.24 7.69
N PHE A 79 -55.03 33.34 7.72
CA PHE A 79 -53.62 33.26 8.03
C PHE A 79 -53.53 32.64 9.42
N SER A 80 -53.31 31.32 9.46
CA SER A 80 -52.69 30.74 10.62
C SER A 80 -51.37 31.48 10.81
N ASN A 81 -51.19 32.09 11.99
CA ASN A 81 -49.86 32.43 12.47
C ASN A 81 -49.16 31.13 12.89
N ASP A 82 -48.98 30.23 11.92
CA ASP A 82 -47.99 29.18 11.98
C ASP A 82 -46.65 29.90 12.04
N LEU A 83 -46.21 30.15 13.28
CA LEU A 83 -44.85 30.52 13.59
C LEU A 83 -43.98 29.41 13.02
N PHE A 84 -43.52 29.61 11.78
CA PHE A 84 -42.59 28.72 11.13
C PHE A 84 -41.32 28.78 11.95
N VAL A 85 -41.21 27.85 12.90
CA VAL A 85 -39.97 27.55 13.61
C VAL A 85 -39.05 27.04 12.52
N TYR A 86 -38.32 27.99 11.94
CA TYR A 86 -37.28 27.73 10.95
C TYR A 86 -36.16 27.04 11.70
N ALA A 87 -36.34 25.73 11.90
CA ALA A 87 -35.39 24.86 12.56
C ALA A 87 -34.05 25.07 11.85
N GLN A 88 -33.15 25.78 12.54
CA GLN A 88 -31.83 26.11 12.00
C GLN A 88 -31.23 24.77 11.58
N PRO A 89 -30.90 24.56 10.29
CA PRO A 89 -30.34 23.29 9.86
C PRO A 89 -29.04 23.08 10.62
N PHE A 90 -29.00 22.05 11.47
CA PHE A 90 -27.80 21.75 12.23
C PHE A 90 -26.66 21.42 11.26
N THR A 91 -25.44 21.78 11.65
CA THR A 91 -24.24 21.62 10.84
C THR A 91 -23.22 20.80 11.59
N CYS A 92 -22.32 20.14 10.87
CA CYS A 92 -21.10 19.60 11.45
C CYS A 92 -19.92 20.41 10.93
N PHE A 93 -19.28 21.17 11.83
CA PHE A 93 -18.11 22.02 11.55
C PHE A 93 -18.37 23.05 10.44
N GLY A 94 -19.61 23.58 10.41
CA GLY A 94 -20.08 24.54 9.42
C GLY A 94 -20.62 23.94 8.11
N LEU A 95 -20.50 22.62 7.90
CA LEU A 95 -21.06 21.92 6.73
C LEU A 95 -22.45 21.35 7.01
N LEU A 96 -23.31 21.35 5.99
CA LEU A 96 -24.64 20.74 6.07
C LEU A 96 -24.56 19.21 6.04
N PRO A 97 -25.52 18.46 6.63
CA PRO A 97 -25.56 17.00 6.56
C PRO A 97 -25.70 16.43 5.13
N SER A 98 -26.06 17.26 4.16
CA SER A 98 -26.13 16.93 2.73
C SER A 98 -24.88 17.31 1.93
N ASP A 99 -23.86 17.91 2.55
CA ASP A 99 -22.61 18.27 1.89
C ASP A 99 -21.72 17.03 1.73
N PRO A 100 -21.20 16.72 0.53
CA PRO A 100 -20.33 15.56 0.33
C PRO A 100 -19.06 15.55 1.19
N GLY A 101 -18.56 16.73 1.60
CA GLY A 101 -17.38 16.89 2.44
C GLY A 101 -17.65 16.87 3.95
N VAL A 102 -18.91 16.73 4.38
CA VAL A 102 -19.26 16.64 5.80
C VAL A 102 -18.49 15.50 6.49
N CYS A 103 -18.05 15.73 7.73
CA CYS A 103 -17.26 14.76 8.49
C CYS A 103 -16.02 14.25 7.72
N ASN A 104 -15.30 15.15 7.04
CA ASN A 104 -14.11 14.86 6.22
C ASN A 104 -14.32 13.76 5.16
N PHE A 105 -15.52 13.63 4.59
CA PHE A 105 -15.91 12.53 3.68
C PHE A 105 -15.93 11.12 4.35
N GLN A 106 -15.69 11.03 5.66
CA GLN A 106 -15.50 9.78 6.43
C GLN A 106 -16.52 9.58 7.56
N GLY A 107 -17.71 10.17 7.45
CA GLY A 107 -18.78 9.98 8.42
C GLY A 107 -20.11 10.61 8.02
N THR A 108 -21.11 10.49 8.90
CA THR A 108 -22.41 11.14 8.77
C THR A 108 -22.63 12.15 9.89
N CYS A 109 -23.22 13.30 9.57
CA CYS A 109 -23.59 14.31 10.58
C CYS A 109 -24.89 13.90 11.27
N LEU A 110 -24.84 13.62 12.58
CA LEU A 110 -26.01 13.18 13.36
C LEU A 110 -26.77 14.34 14.03
N SER A 111 -26.03 15.34 14.49
CA SER A 111 -26.54 16.55 15.14
C SER A 111 -25.45 17.63 15.10
N GLN A 112 -25.69 18.79 15.72
CA GLN A 112 -24.75 19.92 15.70
C GLN A 112 -23.34 19.48 16.15
N ASP A 113 -22.35 19.70 15.29
CA ASP A 113 -20.93 19.38 15.46
C ASP A 113 -20.64 17.94 15.92
N THR A 114 -21.54 17.01 15.56
CA THR A 114 -21.51 15.61 16.00
C THR A 114 -21.50 14.65 14.79
N CYS A 115 -20.31 14.18 14.43
CA CYS A 115 -20.10 13.20 13.38
C CYS A 115 -20.13 11.74 13.91
N GLN A 116 -20.78 10.84 13.18
CA GLN A 116 -20.59 9.40 13.29
C GLN A 116 -19.61 8.95 12.21
N CYS A 117 -18.40 8.57 12.62
CA CYS A 117 -17.36 8.16 11.69
C CYS A 117 -17.58 6.76 11.11
N PHE A 118 -17.11 6.57 9.89
CA PHE A 118 -17.00 5.25 9.25
C PHE A 118 -15.90 4.41 9.93
N PRO A 119 -15.91 3.07 9.77
CA PRO A 119 -14.88 2.21 10.32
C PRO A 119 -13.46 2.67 9.95
N SER A 120 -12.55 2.57 10.92
CA SER A 120 -11.15 3.01 10.83
C SER A 120 -10.93 4.53 10.68
N TYR A 121 -11.91 5.37 11.00
CA TYR A 121 -11.77 6.82 11.19
C TYR A 121 -12.32 7.28 12.54
N GLY A 122 -11.80 8.40 13.05
CA GLY A 122 -12.22 8.99 14.31
C GLY A 122 -11.79 10.46 14.46
N GLY A 123 -11.95 10.98 15.68
CA GLY A 123 -11.86 12.42 15.95
C GLY A 123 -13.25 13.07 15.85
N LEU A 124 -13.36 14.34 16.24
CA LEU A 124 -14.66 15.03 16.30
C LEU A 124 -15.30 15.19 14.91
N ASP A 125 -14.47 15.32 13.89
CA ASP A 125 -14.81 15.59 12.49
C ASP A 125 -14.47 14.40 11.55
N CYS A 126 -14.09 13.25 12.10
CA CYS A 126 -13.61 12.06 11.38
C CYS A 126 -12.33 12.25 10.55
N SER A 127 -11.55 13.31 10.78
CA SER A 127 -10.28 13.57 10.07
C SER A 127 -9.16 12.58 10.38
N GLN A 128 -9.21 11.88 11.53
CA GLN A 128 -8.10 11.06 12.00
C GLN A 128 -8.26 9.60 11.55
N PRO A 129 -7.33 9.04 10.75
CA PRO A 129 -7.34 7.61 10.47
C PRO A 129 -6.99 6.82 11.74
N MET A 130 -7.40 5.56 11.77
CA MET A 130 -7.07 4.61 12.83
C MET A 130 -6.13 3.53 12.30
N CYS A 131 -5.17 3.13 13.13
CA CYS A 131 -4.23 2.04 12.87
C CYS A 131 -4.22 1.10 14.08
N ASN A 132 -4.53 -0.19 13.87
CA ASN A 132 -4.73 -1.20 14.92
C ASN A 132 -5.76 -0.75 15.98
N GLY A 133 -6.82 -0.05 15.56
CA GLY A 133 -7.83 0.51 16.45
C GLY A 133 -7.40 1.74 17.28
N ILE A 134 -6.18 2.25 17.10
CA ILE A 134 -5.65 3.44 17.79
C ILE A 134 -5.69 4.64 16.84
N ARG A 135 -6.07 5.83 17.33
CA ARG A 135 -6.27 7.03 16.49
C ARG A 135 -4.95 7.75 16.18
N ALA A 136 -4.83 8.39 15.01
CA ALA A 136 -3.57 8.98 14.52
C ALA A 136 -2.93 10.04 15.44
N ASP A 137 -3.73 10.77 16.21
CA ASP A 137 -3.34 11.77 17.20
C ASP A 137 -3.02 11.20 18.60
N GLU A 138 -3.20 9.89 18.83
CA GLU A 138 -2.84 9.20 20.08
C GLU A 138 -1.34 8.85 20.08
N LEU A 139 -0.53 9.92 20.08
CA LEU A 139 0.92 9.90 20.02
C LEU A 139 1.54 9.01 21.10
N GLY A 140 2.52 8.18 20.71
CA GLY A 140 3.18 7.23 21.61
C GLY A 140 2.43 5.90 21.78
N LEU A 141 1.16 5.81 21.40
CA LEU A 141 0.40 4.55 21.34
C LEU A 141 0.24 4.08 19.89
N VAL A 142 -0.20 4.96 19.00
CA VAL A 142 -0.42 4.63 17.59
C VAL A 142 0.89 4.16 16.93
N CYS A 143 0.78 3.18 16.02
CA CYS A 143 1.95 2.58 15.36
C CYS A 143 3.05 2.15 16.35
N SER A 144 2.66 1.51 17.46
CA SER A 144 3.54 1.05 18.54
C SER A 144 4.41 2.15 19.18
N GLY A 145 3.98 3.42 19.08
CA GLY A 145 4.77 4.60 19.45
C GLY A 145 6.02 4.83 18.58
N ARG A 146 6.11 4.18 17.42
CA ARG A 146 7.31 4.07 16.56
C ARG A 146 7.04 4.47 15.10
N GLY A 147 5.88 5.06 14.83
CA GLY A 147 5.46 5.53 13.51
C GLY A 147 4.31 6.52 13.58
N ALA A 148 3.87 7.00 12.41
CA ALA A 148 2.66 7.80 12.23
C ALA A 148 1.64 7.02 11.42
N CYS A 149 0.35 7.13 11.77
CA CYS A 149 -0.74 6.54 11.01
C CYS A 149 -1.07 7.47 9.82
N MET A 150 -0.68 7.07 8.60
CA MET A 150 -0.78 7.92 7.40
C MET A 150 -2.13 7.80 6.70
N ALA A 151 -2.79 6.65 6.88
CA ALA A 151 -4.09 6.27 6.35
C ALA A 151 -4.62 5.09 7.19
N PRO A 152 -5.89 4.67 7.07
CA PRO A 152 -6.42 3.52 7.79
C PRO A 152 -5.50 2.29 7.70
N GLU A 153 -5.21 1.69 8.86
CA GLU A 153 -4.35 0.51 9.04
C GLU A 153 -2.93 0.61 8.40
N THR A 154 -2.47 1.83 8.12
CA THR A 154 -1.24 2.13 7.36
C THR A 154 -0.26 2.98 8.17
N CYS A 155 0.70 2.33 8.83
CA CYS A 155 1.75 2.99 9.60
C CYS A 155 3.03 3.27 8.79
N LEU A 156 3.57 4.49 8.93
CA LEU A 156 4.91 4.86 8.49
C LEU A 156 5.86 4.89 9.69
N CYS A 157 6.82 3.97 9.75
CA CYS A 157 7.75 3.87 10.88
C CYS A 157 8.85 4.94 10.85
N VAL A 158 9.19 5.49 12.02
CA VAL A 158 10.14 6.62 12.19
C VAL A 158 11.54 6.29 11.66
N ASP A 159 12.00 5.05 11.86
CA ASP A 159 13.24 4.54 11.26
C ASP A 159 13.00 3.13 10.69
N PRO A 160 12.86 2.97 9.36
CA PRO A 160 12.60 1.68 8.74
C PRO A 160 13.80 0.72 8.77
N ASN A 161 14.98 1.14 9.24
CA ASN A 161 16.12 0.25 9.48
C ASN A 161 16.05 -0.38 10.87
N LYS A 162 15.40 0.30 11.83
CA LYS A 162 15.26 -0.13 13.23
C LYS A 162 13.90 -0.77 13.54
N TYR A 163 12.85 -0.42 12.80
CA TYR A 163 11.49 -0.90 13.01
C TYR A 163 10.84 -1.44 11.73
N GLY A 164 9.71 -2.13 11.90
CA GLY A 164 8.87 -2.65 10.81
C GLY A 164 7.73 -3.49 11.36
N GLY A 165 7.11 -4.30 10.50
CA GLY A 165 5.78 -4.85 10.76
C GLY A 165 4.67 -3.89 10.29
N GLN A 166 3.41 -4.29 10.40
CA GLN A 166 2.29 -3.47 9.91
C GLN A 166 2.07 -2.21 10.76
N PHE A 167 2.38 -2.30 12.05
CA PHE A 167 2.14 -1.26 13.05
C PHE A 167 3.44 -0.85 13.77
N CYS A 168 4.58 -1.00 13.09
CA CYS A 168 5.93 -0.72 13.61
C CYS A 168 6.29 -1.49 14.89
N GLU A 169 5.62 -2.62 15.11
CA GLU A 169 5.72 -3.47 16.30
C GLU A 169 7.01 -4.30 16.37
N GLN A 170 7.63 -4.56 15.21
CA GLN A 170 8.80 -5.42 15.09
C GLN A 170 10.09 -4.61 15.16
N VAL A 171 10.98 -5.00 16.08
CA VAL A 171 12.31 -4.40 16.25
C VAL A 171 13.32 -5.08 15.32
N LYS A 172 14.28 -4.32 14.80
CA LYS A 172 15.42 -4.83 14.04
C LYS A 172 16.71 -4.60 14.81
N CYS A 173 17.58 -5.61 14.81
CA CYS A 173 18.97 -5.50 15.21
C CYS A 173 19.84 -5.59 13.96
N PHE A 174 20.52 -4.49 13.61
CA PHE A 174 21.41 -4.39 12.46
C PHE A 174 20.71 -4.75 11.13
N GLY A 175 19.47 -4.27 10.99
CA GLY A 175 18.57 -4.54 9.84
C GLY A 175 17.82 -5.87 9.90
N ILE A 176 18.18 -6.81 10.78
CA ILE A 176 17.55 -8.13 10.91
C ILE A 176 16.43 -8.06 11.96
N PHE A 177 15.21 -8.46 11.61
CA PHE A 177 14.06 -8.50 12.53
C PHE A 177 14.30 -9.42 13.74
N SER A 178 13.80 -9.04 14.91
CA SER A 178 13.97 -9.75 16.18
C SER A 178 13.41 -11.18 16.21
N GLY A 179 12.41 -11.49 15.37
CA GLY A 179 11.85 -12.84 15.21
C GLY A 179 12.62 -13.74 14.21
N ASN A 180 13.67 -13.25 13.55
CA ASN A 180 14.47 -14.05 12.62
C ASN A 180 15.55 -14.83 13.37
N SER A 181 15.69 -16.12 13.10
CA SER A 181 16.67 -17.00 13.77
C SER A 181 18.13 -16.57 13.61
N THR A 182 18.48 -15.81 12.57
CA THR A 182 19.83 -15.29 12.33
C THR A 182 20.13 -13.96 13.03
N VAL A 183 19.13 -13.36 13.72
CA VAL A 183 19.35 -12.12 14.48
C VAL A 183 20.40 -12.36 15.56
N CYS A 184 21.25 -11.36 15.81
CA CYS A 184 22.35 -11.49 16.77
C CYS A 184 23.22 -12.74 16.51
N SER A 185 23.54 -13.00 15.23
CA SER A 185 24.37 -14.12 14.77
C SER A 185 23.85 -15.52 15.17
N SER A 186 22.55 -15.68 15.43
CA SER A 186 21.96 -16.90 16.04
C SER A 186 22.47 -17.20 17.46
N HIS A 187 23.13 -16.22 18.10
CA HIS A 187 23.93 -16.37 19.33
C HIS A 187 23.51 -15.38 20.43
N GLY A 188 22.41 -14.67 20.23
CA GLY A 188 21.82 -13.76 21.20
C GLY A 188 20.32 -13.57 20.97
N SER A 189 19.77 -12.50 21.54
CA SER A 189 18.39 -12.07 21.33
C SER A 189 18.36 -10.56 21.12
N CYS A 190 17.51 -10.10 20.20
CA CYS A 190 17.36 -8.68 19.90
C CYS A 190 16.47 -8.01 20.96
N VAL A 191 17.05 -7.19 21.83
CA VAL A 191 16.36 -6.58 22.99
C VAL A 191 16.06 -5.08 22.79
N GLY A 192 16.64 -4.47 21.77
CA GLY A 192 16.40 -3.09 21.36
C GLY A 192 16.85 -2.86 19.92
N SER A 193 16.58 -1.68 19.37
CA SER A 193 17.06 -1.36 18.02
C SER A 193 18.58 -1.39 17.97
N ASP A 194 19.16 -2.19 17.08
CA ASP A 194 20.61 -2.41 16.98
C ASP A 194 21.28 -2.87 18.30
N LEU A 195 20.52 -3.51 19.20
CA LEU A 195 20.98 -3.94 20.52
C LEU A 195 20.71 -5.44 20.76
N CYS A 196 21.78 -6.22 20.71
CA CYS A 196 21.78 -7.66 20.97
C CYS A 196 22.19 -7.98 22.41
N GLN A 197 21.39 -8.78 23.11
CA GLN A 197 21.79 -9.46 24.34
C GLN A 197 22.39 -10.83 23.96
N CYS A 198 23.69 -11.01 24.16
CA CYS A 198 24.35 -12.26 23.79
C CYS A 198 24.11 -13.38 24.80
N ARG A 199 24.08 -14.62 24.30
CA ARG A 199 24.14 -15.81 25.14
C ARG A 199 25.51 -15.89 25.81
N GLU A 200 25.56 -16.55 26.96
CA GLU A 200 26.82 -16.94 27.59
C GLU A 200 27.74 -17.65 26.57
N GLY A 201 29.04 -17.35 26.64
CA GLY A 201 30.03 -17.82 25.66
C GLY A 201 30.10 -17.03 24.34
N TYR A 202 29.32 -15.94 24.18
CA TYR A 202 29.42 -15.03 23.02
C TYR A 202 29.64 -13.56 23.42
N SER A 203 30.05 -12.76 22.43
CA SER A 203 30.48 -11.36 22.54
C SER A 203 30.46 -10.66 21.17
N GLY A 204 30.73 -9.36 21.16
CA GLY A 204 30.61 -8.52 19.97
C GLY A 204 29.21 -7.91 19.84
N VAL A 205 29.06 -6.86 19.03
CA VAL A 205 27.81 -6.09 18.92
C VAL A 205 26.66 -6.88 18.30
N LYS A 206 26.97 -7.93 17.53
CA LYS A 206 26.02 -8.88 16.93
C LYS A 206 26.17 -10.28 17.54
N CYS A 207 26.85 -10.44 18.67
CA CYS A 207 27.17 -11.74 19.26
C CYS A 207 27.98 -12.66 18.32
N GLU A 208 28.76 -12.05 17.42
CA GLU A 208 29.53 -12.72 16.36
C GLU A 208 30.88 -13.30 16.86
N ILE A 209 31.31 -12.94 18.07
CA ILE A 209 32.60 -13.34 18.64
C ILE A 209 32.37 -14.42 19.72
N PRO A 210 32.65 -15.71 19.45
CA PRO A 210 32.63 -16.75 20.49
C PRO A 210 33.75 -16.53 21.51
N LYS A 211 33.56 -17.03 22.74
CA LYS A 211 34.57 -17.05 23.81
C LYS A 211 35.07 -18.47 24.03
N CYS A 212 36.30 -18.75 23.64
CA CYS A 212 36.92 -20.05 23.84
C CYS A 212 37.63 -20.11 25.18
N PHE A 213 37.21 -21.03 26.06
CA PHE A 213 37.71 -21.16 27.44
C PHE A 213 37.70 -19.83 28.23
N GLY A 214 36.68 -19.00 27.99
CA GLY A 214 36.50 -17.68 28.62
C GLY A 214 37.25 -16.52 27.94
N ILE A 215 38.16 -16.80 27.00
CA ILE A 215 38.91 -15.79 26.23
C ILE A 215 38.13 -15.48 24.94
N GLU A 216 37.95 -14.20 24.62
CA GLU A 216 37.27 -13.78 23.39
C GLU A 216 38.04 -14.23 22.13
N GLY A 217 37.35 -14.77 21.12
CA GLY A 217 37.95 -15.37 19.93
C GLY A 217 38.66 -14.40 18.97
N ASN A 218 38.61 -13.10 19.25
CA ASN A 218 39.38 -12.03 18.59
C ASN A 218 40.75 -11.79 19.26
N ASN A 219 40.98 -12.33 20.47
CA ASN A 219 42.20 -12.13 21.25
C ASN A 219 43.31 -13.07 20.73
N PRO A 220 44.54 -12.57 20.46
CA PRO A 220 45.63 -13.41 19.96
C PRO A 220 46.11 -14.50 20.93
N LEU A 221 45.72 -14.45 22.21
CA LEU A 221 45.99 -15.49 23.20
C LEU A 221 44.88 -16.56 23.28
N ALA A 222 43.75 -16.37 22.59
CA ALA A 222 42.74 -17.42 22.46
C ALA A 222 43.35 -18.68 21.84
N CYS A 223 42.89 -19.86 22.26
CA CYS A 223 43.42 -21.14 21.78
C CYS A 223 44.97 -21.26 21.88
N SER A 224 45.54 -20.69 22.96
CA SER A 224 46.99 -20.61 23.21
C SER A 224 47.81 -19.96 22.09
N GLY A 225 47.19 -19.11 21.26
CA GLY A 225 47.82 -18.50 20.08
C GLY A 225 48.21 -19.48 18.97
N ARG A 226 47.65 -20.71 18.98
CA ARG A 226 47.96 -21.80 18.02
C ARG A 226 46.74 -22.34 17.28
N GLY A 227 45.56 -21.74 17.51
CA GLY A 227 44.31 -22.18 16.92
C GLY A 227 43.34 -21.02 16.73
N LYS A 228 42.22 -21.30 16.06
CA LYS A 228 41.11 -20.38 15.86
C LYS A 228 39.96 -20.77 16.78
N CYS A 229 39.29 -19.77 17.35
CA CYS A 229 38.06 -19.98 18.11
C CYS A 229 36.86 -20.14 17.17
N VAL A 230 36.12 -21.24 17.31
CA VAL A 230 34.95 -21.60 16.47
C VAL A 230 33.90 -22.26 17.37
N GLU A 231 32.68 -21.70 17.44
CA GLU A 231 31.57 -22.25 18.24
C GLU A 231 31.94 -22.55 19.72
N MET A 232 32.74 -21.67 20.33
CA MET A 232 33.37 -21.80 21.66
C MET A 232 34.46 -22.87 21.82
N ASP A 233 34.66 -23.76 20.84
CA ASP A 233 35.73 -24.74 20.80
C ASP A 233 36.97 -24.19 20.05
N CYS A 234 38.15 -24.72 20.37
CA CYS A 234 39.41 -24.36 19.71
C CYS A 234 39.79 -25.37 18.63
N VAL A 235 39.94 -24.90 17.39
CA VAL A 235 40.42 -25.70 16.26
C VAL A 235 41.83 -25.29 15.85
N LEU A 236 42.69 -26.26 15.50
CA LEU A 236 44.04 -25.98 15.01
C LEU A 236 43.97 -25.41 13.59
N VAL A 237 44.72 -24.35 13.32
CA VAL A 237 44.88 -23.80 11.96
C VAL A 237 46.10 -24.44 11.33
N ILE A 238 45.90 -25.59 10.68
CA ILE A 238 46.88 -26.12 9.72
C ILE A 238 46.88 -25.22 8.48
N GLN A 239 47.83 -24.30 8.45
CA GLN A 239 48.26 -23.69 7.19
C GLN A 239 48.96 -24.78 6.34
N ASP A 240 48.90 -24.63 5.02
CA ASP A 240 49.49 -25.54 4.02
C ASP A 240 48.75 -26.88 3.74
N PHE A 241 47.48 -26.79 3.32
CA PHE A 241 46.86 -27.79 2.44
C PHE A 241 46.19 -27.13 1.22
N MET A 242 46.98 -26.88 0.19
CA MET A 242 46.54 -27.13 -1.19
C MET A 242 46.49 -28.64 -1.40
N ASP A 243 45.62 -29.13 -2.28
CA ASP A 243 45.40 -30.54 -2.61
C ASP A 243 45.16 -31.50 -1.42
N LEU A 244 43.88 -31.78 -1.15
CA LEU A 244 43.35 -33.12 -1.45
C LEU A 244 41.82 -33.16 -1.43
N SER A 245 41.24 -33.90 -2.38
CA SER A 245 39.80 -34.00 -2.56
C SER A 245 39.16 -35.09 -1.69
N VAL A 246 38.35 -34.63 -0.72
CA VAL A 246 37.20 -35.35 -0.16
C VAL A 246 37.48 -36.73 0.47
N LYS A 247 37.71 -36.74 1.80
CA LYS A 247 36.84 -37.50 2.72
C LYS A 247 37.01 -37.14 4.20
N GLU A 248 35.98 -37.52 4.95
CA GLU A 248 35.67 -37.14 6.33
C GLU A 248 36.84 -37.26 7.33
N CYS A 249 37.22 -36.13 7.93
CA CYS A 249 37.82 -36.07 9.26
C CYS A 249 37.48 -34.72 9.94
N HIS A 250 36.26 -34.61 10.48
CA HIS A 250 35.94 -33.62 11.51
C HIS A 250 36.60 -34.04 12.85
N ALA A 251 37.93 -34.07 12.84
CA ALA A 251 38.76 -34.38 14.00
C ALA A 251 38.87 -33.16 14.92
N SER A 252 37.75 -32.76 15.53
CA SER A 252 37.72 -31.79 16.62
C SER A 252 38.44 -32.38 17.83
N VAL A 253 39.76 -32.16 17.92
CA VAL A 253 40.60 -32.60 19.04
C VAL A 253 40.20 -31.80 20.27
N LYS A 254 39.21 -32.31 21.02
CA LYS A 254 38.73 -31.69 22.25
C LYS A 254 39.80 -31.78 23.34
N PHE A 255 40.48 -30.65 23.55
CA PHE A 255 41.38 -30.46 24.67
C PHE A 255 40.60 -30.38 25.99
N HIS A 256 40.31 -31.54 26.58
CA HIS A 256 40.03 -31.61 28.00
C HIS A 256 41.30 -31.24 28.76
N THR A 257 41.36 -30.02 29.30
CA THR A 257 42.37 -29.62 30.27
C THR A 257 42.17 -30.40 31.56
N LEU A 258 43.06 -31.37 31.80
CA LEU A 258 43.23 -31.95 33.14
C LEU A 258 43.75 -30.84 34.08
N LYS A 259 43.29 -30.89 35.33
CA LYS A 259 43.77 -30.02 36.42
C LYS A 259 45.12 -30.50 36.97
#